data_AF-A0A949P2Z2-F1
#
_entry.id   AF-A0A949P2Z2-F1
#
_cell.length_a   1.000
_cell.length_b   1.000
_cell.length_c   1.000
_cell.angle_alpha   90.00
_cell.angle_beta   90.00
_cell.angle_gamma   90.00
#
_symmetry.space_group_name_H-M   'P 1'
#
loop_
_entity.id
_entity.type
_entity.pdbx_description
1 polymer ?
#
loop_
_entity_poly.entity_id
_entity_poly.type
_entity_poly.pdbx_seq_one_letter_code
_entity_poly.pdbx_strand_id
1 'polypeptide(L)'
;MSDKINIVRDYINKVKTRCTYNAAAQALGIKPAEFKKLLGDRTPENSWFVNTGAGEPVGYTDDEKHPELYRTNRIIKSAEVLTRNLDL
;
A
#
# COMPACT_ATOMS: atom_id res chain seq x y z
N MET A 1 11.62 -4.84 11.16
CA MET A 1 10.16 -4.94 10.85
C MET A 1 9.73 -3.81 9.91
N SER A 2 10.17 -2.57 10.16
CA SER A 2 9.96 -1.40 9.29
C SER A 2 10.50 -1.57 7.87
N ASP A 3 11.63 -2.28 7.70
CA ASP A 3 12.22 -2.58 6.38
C ASP A 3 11.27 -3.29 5.43
N LYS A 4 10.43 -4.20 5.94
CA LYS A 4 9.50 -4.97 5.10
C LYS A 4 8.38 -4.11 4.53
N ILE A 5 7.89 -3.13 5.29
CA ILE A 5 6.89 -2.18 4.80
C ILE A 5 7.49 -1.26 3.74
N ASN A 6 8.73 -0.81 3.96
CA ASN A 6 9.45 -0.02 2.97
C ASN A 6 9.59 -0.80 1.65
N ILE A 7 9.97 -2.08 1.68
CA ILE A 7 10.04 -2.92 0.46
C ILE A 7 8.71 -2.93 -0.32
N VAL A 8 7.59 -3.14 0.37
CA VAL A 8 6.27 -3.13 -0.28
C VAL A 8 5.95 -1.73 -0.82
N ARG A 9 6.18 -0.68 -0.04
CA ARG A 9 5.95 0.72 -0.42
C ARG A 9 6.77 1.13 -1.64
N ASP A 10 8.06 0.82 -1.64
CA ASP A 10 8.98 1.13 -2.74
C ASP A 10 8.58 0.41 -4.02
N TYR A 11 8.17 -0.86 -3.91
CA TYR A 11 7.66 -1.60 -5.06
C TYR A 11 6.38 -1.00 -5.64
N ILE A 12 5.37 -0.72 -4.81
CA ILE A 12 4.10 -0.17 -5.30
C ILE A 12 4.25 1.26 -5.82
N ASN A 13 5.18 2.03 -5.25
CA ASN A 13 5.54 3.36 -5.73
C ASN A 13 6.24 3.27 -7.10
N LYS A 14 7.19 2.33 -7.26
CA LYS A 14 7.89 2.09 -8.53
C LYS A 14 6.94 1.66 -9.65
N VAL A 15 6.02 0.75 -9.36
CA VAL A 15 5.01 0.28 -10.34
C VAL A 15 3.76 1.15 -10.38
N LYS A 16 3.73 2.24 -9.61
CA LYS A 16 2.67 3.26 -9.56
C LYS A 16 1.27 2.67 -9.46
N THR A 17 1.11 1.67 -8.59
CA THR A 17 -0.11 0.88 -8.48
C THR A 17 -0.58 0.85 -7.04
N ARG A 18 -1.85 1.22 -6.82
CA ARG A 18 -2.47 1.16 -5.50
C ARG A 18 -2.52 -0.27 -4.95
N CYS A 19 -2.40 -0.42 -3.64
CA CYS A 19 -2.45 -1.71 -2.96
C CYS A 19 -3.40 -1.65 -1.77
N THR A 20 -4.19 -2.69 -1.54
CA THR A 20 -5.04 -2.71 -0.35
C THR A 20 -4.21 -2.94 0.91
N TYR A 21 -4.63 -2.33 2.03
CA TYR A 21 -4.02 -2.61 3.34
C TYR A 21 -4.00 -4.10 3.67
N ASN A 22 -5.05 -4.84 3.30
CA ASN A 22 -5.16 -6.27 3.53
C ASN A 22 -4.10 -7.06 2.74
N ALA A 23 -3.92 -6.75 1.46
CA ALA A 23 -2.92 -7.42 0.62
C ALA A 23 -1.50 -7.18 1.15
N ALA A 24 -1.19 -5.92 1.48
CA ALA A 24 0.11 -5.55 2.02
C ALA A 24 0.38 -6.23 3.38
N ALA A 25 -0.57 -6.19 4.30
CA ALA A 25 -0.42 -6.81 5.61
C ALA A 25 -0.25 -8.34 5.51
N GLN A 26 -1.06 -9.00 4.69
CA GLN A 26 -0.98 -10.44 4.48
C GLN A 26 0.34 -10.87 3.81
N ALA A 27 0.85 -10.09 2.85
CA ALA A 27 2.16 -10.36 2.23
C ALA A 27 3.31 -10.26 3.24
N LEU A 28 3.15 -9.45 4.28
CA LEU A 28 4.13 -9.31 5.35
C LEU A 28 3.89 -10.26 6.54
N GLY A 29 2.85 -11.09 6.49
CA GLY A 29 2.48 -12.01 7.57
C GLY A 29 1.98 -11.31 8.83
N ILE A 30 1.45 -10.08 8.72
CA ILE A 30 0.95 -9.28 9.85
C ILE A 30 -0.53 -8.95 9.70
N LYS A 31 -1.15 -8.48 10.79
CA LYS A 31 -2.55 -8.04 10.77
C LYS A 31 -2.68 -6.64 10.12
N PRO A 32 -3.77 -6.33 9.41
CA PRO A 32 -3.98 -4.99 8.82
C PRO A 32 -3.92 -3.84 9.83
N ALA A 33 -4.39 -4.06 11.07
CA ALA A 33 -4.31 -3.06 12.14
C ALA A 33 -2.85 -2.76 12.53
N GLU A 34 -2.00 -3.78 12.60
CA GLU A 34 -0.58 -3.64 12.91
C GLU A 34 0.16 -2.97 11.74
N PHE A 35 -0.16 -3.35 10.50
CA PHE A 35 0.36 -2.68 9.31
C PHE A 35 0.06 -1.17 9.34
N LYS A 36 -1.17 -0.78 9.67
CA LYS A 36 -1.55 0.64 9.75
C LYS A 36 -0.77 1.40 10.83
N LYS A 37 -0.49 0.79 11.98
CA LYS A 37 0.36 1.39 13.02
C LYS A 37 1.81 1.56 12.57
N LEU A 38 2.34 0.56 11.86
CA LEU A 38 3.73 0.56 11.39
C LEU A 38 3.97 1.45 10.16
N LEU A 39 2.92 1.71 9.36
CA LEU A 39 3.00 2.61 8.19
C LEU A 39 3.36 4.05 8.59
N GLY A 40 2.94 4.48 9.78
CA GLY A 40 3.27 5.78 10.35
C GLY A 40 2.43 6.92 9.78
N ASP A 41 3.08 8.07 9.59
CA ASP A 41 2.45 9.32 9.15
C ASP A 41 1.91 9.26 7.72
N ARG A 42 1.02 10.21 7.42
CA ARG A 42 0.45 10.37 6.08
C ARG A 42 1.47 11.05 5.18
N THR A 43 1.90 10.32 4.16
CA THR A 43 2.79 10.83 3.10
C THR A 43 2.23 10.43 1.73
N PRO A 44 2.60 11.13 0.66
CA PRO A 44 2.23 10.75 -0.70
C PRO A 44 2.51 9.27 -0.99
N GLU A 45 3.67 8.74 -0.61
CA GLU A 45 4.01 7.33 -0.82
C GLU A 45 3.15 6.37 0.01
N ASN A 46 2.70 6.78 1.20
CA ASN A 46 1.81 5.96 2.02
C ASN A 46 0.35 5.99 1.50
N SER A 47 -0.02 6.99 0.68
CA SER A 47 -1.34 7.08 0.04
C SER A 47 -1.59 6.00 -1.02
N TRP A 48 -0.55 5.28 -1.46
CA TRP A 48 -0.71 4.10 -2.32
C TRP A 48 -1.48 2.97 -1.63
N PHE A 49 -1.51 2.96 -0.29
CA PHE A 49 -2.27 1.99 0.48
C PHE A 49 -3.72 2.44 0.64
N VAL A 50 -4.64 1.61 0.15
CA VAL A 50 -6.05 1.95 0.02
C VAL A 50 -6.96 0.95 0.73
N ASN A 51 -8.18 1.37 1.03
CA ASN A 51 -9.20 0.44 1.51
C ASN A 51 -9.67 -0.51 0.38
N THR A 52 -10.18 -1.68 0.76
CA THR A 52 -10.64 -2.71 -0.21
C THR A 52 -11.95 -2.33 -0.90
N GLY A 53 -12.79 -1.50 -0.25
CA GLY A 53 -14.13 -1.15 -0.73
C GLY A 53 -14.11 -0.10 -1.85
N ALA A 54 -13.65 1.11 -1.52
CA ALA A 54 -13.58 2.25 -2.42
C ALA A 54 -12.28 2.32 -3.23
N GLY A 55 -11.21 1.63 -2.80
CA GLY A 55 -9.92 1.74 -3.47
C GLY A 55 -9.25 3.10 -3.26
N GLU A 56 -9.58 3.74 -2.14
CA GLU A 56 -9.09 5.06 -1.74
C GLU A 56 -8.24 5.04 -0.46
N PRO A 57 -7.24 5.91 -0.36
CA PRO A 57 -6.49 6.10 0.88
C PRO A 57 -7.37 6.76 1.93
N VAL A 58 -7.36 6.24 3.15
CA VAL A 58 -8.28 6.69 4.21
C VAL A 58 -7.67 7.83 5.01
N GLY A 59 -8.35 8.97 5.01
CA GLY A 59 -7.96 10.15 5.79
C GLY A 59 -6.89 11.02 5.13
N TYR A 60 -6.64 10.85 3.83
CA TYR A 60 -5.74 11.71 3.06
C TYR A 60 -6.56 12.82 2.38
N THR A 61 -6.11 14.06 2.54
CA THR A 61 -6.51 15.19 1.68
C THR A 61 -5.91 15.02 0.28
N ASP A 62 -6.44 15.75 -0.71
CA ASP A 62 -5.93 15.65 -2.08
C ASP A 62 -4.46 16.06 -2.22
N ASP A 63 -3.98 17.04 -1.43
CA ASP A 63 -2.58 17.46 -1.40
C ASP A 63 -1.64 16.43 -0.74
N GLU A 64 -2.16 15.56 0.14
CA GLU A 64 -1.39 14.48 0.77
C GLU A 64 -1.32 13.21 -0.09
N LYS A 65 -2.12 13.13 -1.16
CA LYS A 65 -2.14 11.98 -2.08
C LYS A 65 -0.96 12.06 -3.05
N HIS A 66 -0.48 10.90 -3.48
CA HIS A 66 0.48 10.85 -4.58
C HIS A 66 -0.14 11.43 -5.86
N PRO A 67 0.54 12.31 -6.61
CA PRO A 67 -0.01 12.90 -7.83
C PRO A 67 -0.34 11.85 -8.90
N GLU A 68 0.35 10.71 -8.86
CA GLU A 68 0.11 9.58 -9.76
C GLU A 68 -0.82 8.50 -9.19
N LEU A 69 -1.47 8.73 -8.04
CA LEU A 69 -2.29 7.75 -7.34
C LEU A 69 -3.38 7.12 -8.24
N TYR A 70 -3.99 7.95 -9.07
CA TYR A 70 -5.07 7.57 -10.00
C TYR A 70 -4.60 7.36 -11.44
N ARG A 71 -3.28 7.32 -11.69
CA ARG A 71 -2.72 7.08 -13.03
C ARG A 71 -3.15 5.74 -13.62
N THR A 72 -3.38 4.75 -12.77
CA THR A 72 -3.89 3.42 -13.14
C THR A 72 -5.13 3.07 -12.35
N ASN A 73 -6.07 2.37 -12.99
CA ASN A 73 -7.26 1.82 -12.34
C ASN A 73 -7.01 0.47 -11.65
N ARG A 74 -5.83 -0.13 -11.86
CA ARG A 74 -5.48 -1.41 -11.26
C ARG A 74 -5.15 -1.22 -9.78
N ILE A 75 -5.66 -2.13 -8.94
CA ILE A 75 -5.38 -2.18 -7.50
C ILE A 75 -4.92 -3.59 -7.15
N ILE A 76 -3.81 -3.70 -6.44
CA ILE A 76 -3.33 -4.96 -5.88
C ILE A 76 -4.21 -5.31 -4.68
N LYS A 77 -5.07 -6.33 -4.85
CA LYS A 77 -6.00 -6.81 -3.82
C LYS A 77 -5.57 -8.12 -3.16
N SER A 78 -4.61 -8.83 -3.75
CA SER A 78 -4.12 -10.13 -3.28
C SER A 78 -2.66 -10.07 -2.88
N ALA A 79 -2.32 -10.64 -1.72
CA ALA A 79 -0.96 -10.74 -1.21
C ALA A 79 -0.03 -11.53 -2.14
N GLU A 80 -0.57 -12.51 -2.87
CA GLU A 80 0.18 -13.33 -3.84
C GLU A 80 0.91 -12.50 -4.89
N VAL A 81 0.34 -11.35 -5.29
CA VAL A 81 1.00 -10.44 -6.23
C VAL A 81 2.24 -9.83 -5.60
N LEU A 82 2.18 -9.45 -4.33
CA LEU A 82 3.32 -8.88 -3.63
C LEU A 82 4.38 -9.95 -3.35
N THR A 83 4.00 -11.09 -2.78
CA THR A 83 4.95 -12.17 -2.44
C THR A 83 5.67 -12.69 -3.68
N ARG A 84 4.96 -12.88 -4.81
CA ARG A 84 5.57 -13.31 -6.08
C ARG A 84 6.56 -12.29 -6.67
N ASN A 85 6.30 -10.99 -6.53
CA ASN A 85 7.15 -9.96 -7.15
C ASN A 85 8.27 -9.45 -6.22
N LEU A 86 8.13 -9.68 -4.91
CA LEU A 86 9.08 -9.22 -3.90
C LEU A 86 9.86 -10.36 -3.22
N ASP A 87 9.55 -11.62 -3.55
CA ASP A 87 10.16 -12.81 -2.95
C ASP A 87 10.03 -12.83 -1.41
N LEU A 88 8.80 -12.53 -0.93
CA LEU A 88 8.44 -12.40 0.49
C LEU A 88 7.82 -13.68 1.08
#